data_AF-J6HK11-F1
#
_entry.id   AF-J6HK11-F1
#
_cell.length_a   1.000
_cell.length_b   1.000
_cell.length_c   1.000
_cell.angle_alpha   90.00
_cell.angle_beta   90.00
_cell.angle_gamma   90.00
#
_symmetry.space_group_name_H-M   'P 1'
#
loop_
_entity.id
_entity.type
_entity.pdbx_description
1 polymer ?
#
loop_
_entity_poly.entity_id
_entity_poly.type
_entity_poly.pdbx_seq_one_letter_code
_entity_poly.pdbx_strand_id
1 'polypeptide(L)'
;MGIRITRDINNVDKVLQVLEQLQSKKMNIGILSDSDELTLQKANAHEFGAHIVPKNSKYLTIPLGKEYASQNARNVSGLSVYKSKNGNLFLVKNKWKENMEFCYFLANSIDIPERSFIRAGFDKNKNEIEDMVEQAIAETIEGQIDMETFYEKVGIYCVGKIQEYLIDLDSPPLSPLTLANRQNGGSNPLVDTHQMNEQISYKVV
;
A
#
# COMPACT_ATOMS: atom_id res chain seq x y z
N MET A 1 38.99 -37.25 49.16
CA MET A 1 37.73 -36.98 48.43
C MET A 1 37.86 -35.62 47.77
N GLY A 2 37.95 -35.57 46.45
CA GLY A 2 38.03 -34.30 45.71
C GLY A 2 36.63 -33.76 45.45
N ILE A 3 36.36 -32.53 45.87
CA ILE A 3 35.11 -31.83 45.56
C ILE A 3 35.15 -31.49 44.07
N ARG A 4 34.30 -32.14 43.27
CA ARG A 4 34.03 -31.72 41.89
C ARG A 4 33.06 -30.55 41.95
N ILE A 5 33.55 -29.35 41.67
CA ILE A 5 32.69 -28.17 41.49
C ILE A 5 32.12 -28.29 40.07
N THR A 6 30.93 -28.86 39.96
CA THR A 6 30.16 -28.83 38.72
C THR A 6 29.57 -27.43 38.60
N ARG A 7 30.09 -26.62 37.68
CA ARG A 7 29.46 -25.35 37.33
C ARG A 7 28.27 -25.66 36.43
N ASP A 8 27.08 -25.38 36.93
CA ASP A 8 25.90 -25.35 36.09
C ASP A 8 26.01 -24.12 35.18
N ILE A 9 26.12 -24.36 33.88
CA ILE A 9 26.28 -23.31 32.86
C ILE A 9 24.89 -23.02 32.25
N ASN A 10 23.88 -22.93 33.11
CA ASN A 10 22.51 -22.83 32.64
C ASN A 10 22.20 -21.42 32.15
N ASN A 11 21.82 -21.28 30.88
CA ASN A 11 21.38 -20.00 30.29
C ASN A 11 19.87 -19.77 30.46
N VAL A 12 19.16 -20.62 31.23
CA VAL A 12 17.70 -20.53 31.45
C VAL A 12 17.23 -19.13 31.86
N ASP A 13 17.98 -18.42 32.71
CA ASP A 13 17.63 -17.05 33.11
C ASP A 13 17.63 -16.06 31.93
N LYS A 14 18.59 -16.21 31.01
CA LYS A 14 18.65 -15.38 29.79
C LYS A 14 17.50 -15.73 28.85
N VAL A 15 17.18 -17.02 28.71
CA VAL A 15 16.05 -17.46 27.89
C VAL A 15 14.73 -16.92 28.44
N LEU A 16 14.54 -16.96 29.76
CA LEU A 16 13.36 -16.38 30.42
C LEU A 16 13.26 -14.87 30.16
N GLN A 17 14.37 -14.13 30.27
CA GLN A 17 14.38 -12.70 29.95
C GLN A 17 14.04 -12.43 28.48
N VAL A 18 14.57 -13.22 27.54
CA VAL A 18 14.24 -13.12 26.11
C VAL A 18 12.75 -13.39 25.87
N LEU A 19 12.20 -14.43 26.49
CA LEU A 19 10.77 -14.77 26.38
C LEU A 19 9.86 -13.67 26.95
N GLU A 20 10.20 -13.11 28.11
CA GLU A 20 9.47 -11.98 28.70
C GLU A 20 9.51 -10.75 27.77
N GLN A 21 10.67 -10.45 27.19
CA GLN A 21 10.79 -9.34 26.24
C GLN A 21 10.00 -9.59 24.95
N LEU A 22 10.05 -10.80 24.40
CA LEU A 22 9.27 -11.20 23.21
C LEU A 22 7.77 -11.09 23.47
N GLN A 23 7.29 -11.50 24.64
CA GLN A 23 5.89 -11.40 25.01
C GLN A 23 5.44 -9.96 25.24
N SER A 24 6.34 -9.08 25.72
CA SER A 24 6.02 -7.70 26.07
C SER A 24 5.84 -6.76 24.88
N LYS A 25 6.43 -7.09 23.73
CA LYS A 25 6.49 -6.22 22.55
C LYS A 25 5.69 -6.80 21.38
N LYS A 26 5.15 -5.91 20.55
CA LYS A 26 4.42 -6.24 19.32
C LYS A 26 5.03 -5.53 18.13
N MET A 27 4.99 -6.16 16.97
CA MET A 27 5.40 -5.53 15.72
C MET A 27 4.18 -5.25 14.87
N ASN A 28 4.02 -3.99 14.47
CA ASN A 28 3.02 -3.56 13.50
C ASN A 28 3.71 -3.32 12.16
N ILE A 29 3.21 -3.93 11.09
CA ILE A 29 3.72 -3.75 9.72
C ILE A 29 2.61 -3.10 8.89
N GLY A 30 2.95 -2.09 8.11
CA GLY A 30 2.00 -1.40 7.26
C GLY A 30 2.50 -0.03 6.82
N ILE A 31 1.58 0.84 6.41
CA ILE A 31 1.92 2.21 6.03
C ILE A 31 1.84 3.08 7.28
N LEU A 32 2.97 3.65 7.68
CA LEU A 32 3.09 4.39 8.93
C LEU A 32 2.54 5.81 8.80
N SER A 33 2.01 6.35 9.90
CA SER A 33 1.33 7.65 9.96
C SER A 33 2.22 8.88 9.68
N ASP A 34 3.53 8.69 9.57
CA ASP A 34 4.46 9.75 9.18
C ASP A 34 4.37 10.06 7.67
N SER A 35 3.63 9.22 6.92
CA SER A 35 3.26 9.45 5.52
C SER A 35 2.21 10.57 5.39
N ASP A 36 2.24 11.26 4.25
CA ASP A 36 1.20 12.22 3.85
C ASP A 36 -0.22 11.63 3.99
N GLU A 37 -1.18 12.40 4.51
CA GLU A 37 -2.56 11.97 4.76
C GLU A 37 -3.21 11.40 3.49
N LEU A 38 -2.88 12.00 2.34
CA LEU A 38 -3.34 11.55 1.04
C LEU A 38 -2.81 10.15 0.68
N THR A 39 -1.59 9.81 1.08
CA THR A 39 -1.00 8.49 0.85
C THR A 39 -1.70 7.43 1.69
N LEU A 40 -2.00 7.73 2.96
CA LEU A 40 -2.78 6.84 3.82
C LEU A 40 -4.20 6.59 3.27
N GLN A 41 -4.87 7.64 2.78
CA GLN A 41 -6.19 7.49 2.16
C GLN A 41 -6.13 6.62 0.90
N LYS A 42 -5.15 6.84 0.03
CA LYS A 42 -4.95 6.02 -1.18
C LYS A 42 -4.65 4.57 -0.83
N ALA A 43 -3.78 4.35 0.15
CA ALA A 43 -3.43 3.02 0.64
C ALA A 43 -4.65 2.26 1.17
N ASN A 44 -5.47 2.91 2.01
CA ASN A 44 -6.71 2.31 2.52
C ASN A 44 -7.70 2.00 1.39
N ALA A 45 -7.86 2.91 0.44
CA ALA A 45 -8.72 2.71 -0.72
C ALA A 45 -8.24 1.53 -1.59
N HIS A 46 -6.94 1.27 -1.64
CA HIS A 46 -6.41 0.09 -2.30
C HIS A 46 -6.55 -1.16 -1.44
N GLU A 47 -6.23 -1.14 -0.15
CA GLU A 47 -6.26 -2.33 0.71
C GLU A 47 -7.67 -2.89 0.94
N PHE A 48 -8.70 -2.03 0.94
CA PHE A 48 -10.09 -2.42 1.24
C PHE A 48 -11.11 -2.08 0.13
N GLY A 49 -10.66 -1.43 -0.94
CA GLY A 49 -11.55 -0.82 -1.93
C GLY A 49 -12.14 0.51 -1.44
N ALA A 50 -12.76 1.24 -2.36
CA ALA A 50 -13.45 2.49 -2.02
C ALA A 50 -14.63 2.77 -2.95
N HIS A 51 -15.72 3.27 -2.38
CA HIS A 51 -16.84 3.82 -3.12
C HIS A 51 -16.85 5.34 -2.97
N ILE A 52 -16.55 6.06 -4.05
CA ILE A 52 -16.43 7.52 -4.04
C ILE A 52 -17.72 8.12 -4.61
N VAL A 53 -18.30 9.06 -3.86
CA VAL A 53 -19.49 9.82 -4.24
C VAL A 53 -19.23 11.33 -4.14
N PRO A 54 -19.87 12.16 -4.97
CA PRO A 54 -19.68 13.60 -4.93
C PRO A 54 -20.35 14.20 -3.68
N LYS A 55 -19.61 15.03 -2.94
CA LYS A 55 -20.08 15.63 -1.68
C LYS A 55 -20.96 16.87 -1.87
N ASN A 56 -20.56 17.77 -2.76
CA ASN A 56 -21.18 19.09 -2.95
C ASN A 56 -21.68 19.30 -4.39
N SER A 57 -21.69 18.26 -5.22
CA SER A 57 -22.07 18.31 -6.63
C SER A 57 -22.88 17.09 -7.00
N LYS A 58 -23.55 17.14 -8.16
CA LYS A 58 -24.29 16.00 -8.70
C LYS A 58 -23.37 14.92 -9.31
N TYR A 59 -22.18 15.32 -9.75
CA TYR A 59 -21.22 14.45 -10.44
C TYR A 59 -19.80 14.68 -9.91
N LEU A 60 -19.00 13.62 -9.95
CA LEU A 60 -17.56 13.64 -9.87
C LEU A 60 -16.98 14.02 -11.23
N THR A 61 -15.96 14.86 -11.22
CA THR A 61 -15.33 15.38 -12.44
C THR A 61 -13.97 14.74 -12.61
N ILE A 62 -13.87 13.79 -13.54
CA ILE A 62 -12.66 13.02 -13.78
C ILE A 62 -11.95 13.59 -15.02
N PRO A 63 -10.70 14.08 -14.91
CA PRO A 63 -9.97 14.66 -16.04
C PRO A 63 -9.60 13.59 -17.08
N LEU A 64 -9.74 13.93 -18.35
CA LEU A 64 -9.41 13.08 -19.50
C LEU A 64 -8.06 13.46 -20.13
N GLY A 65 -7.06 13.75 -19.29
CA GLY A 65 -5.71 14.11 -19.72
C GLY A 65 -4.92 14.85 -18.65
N LYS A 66 -3.59 14.87 -18.77
CA LYS A 66 -2.68 15.50 -17.79
C LYS A 66 -2.90 17.01 -17.65
N GLU A 67 -3.23 17.69 -18.76
CA GLU A 67 -3.54 19.13 -18.77
C GLU A 67 -4.76 19.47 -17.91
N TYR A 68 -5.79 18.61 -17.96
CA TYR A 68 -7.04 18.76 -17.22
C TYR A 68 -6.92 18.28 -15.77
N ALA A 69 -5.97 17.39 -15.47
CA ALA A 69 -5.72 16.92 -14.11
C ALA A 69 -5.11 18.01 -13.22
N SER A 70 -4.37 18.95 -13.82
CA SER A 70 -3.70 20.04 -13.12
C SER A 70 -4.62 21.24 -12.83
N GLN A 71 -5.84 21.25 -13.37
CA GLN A 71 -6.77 22.39 -13.27
C GLN A 71 -8.17 21.94 -12.87
N ASN A 72 -8.83 22.73 -12.02
CA ASN A 72 -10.24 22.48 -11.73
C ASN A 72 -11.09 22.77 -12.98
N ALA A 73 -12.05 21.90 -13.28
CA ALA A 73 -12.94 22.07 -14.43
C ALA A 73 -13.66 23.42 -14.44
N ARG A 74 -13.94 24.02 -13.27
CA ARG A 74 -14.54 25.36 -13.18
C ARG A 74 -13.68 26.47 -13.78
N ASN A 75 -12.37 26.31 -13.79
CA ASN A 75 -11.42 27.32 -14.27
C ASN A 75 -11.16 27.20 -15.77
N VAL A 76 -11.61 26.11 -16.40
CA VAL A 76 -11.45 25.88 -17.84
C VAL A 76 -12.58 26.57 -18.58
N SER A 77 -12.24 27.56 -19.40
CA SER A 77 -13.21 28.30 -20.21
C SER A 77 -13.72 27.47 -21.40
N GLY A 78 -14.96 27.74 -21.80
CA GLY A 78 -15.57 27.12 -23.00
C GLY A 78 -16.05 25.68 -22.84
N LEU A 79 -16.17 25.17 -21.61
CA LEU A 79 -16.72 23.85 -21.34
C LEU A 79 -18.24 23.80 -21.56
N SER A 80 -18.69 22.79 -22.28
CA SER A 80 -20.10 22.48 -22.50
C SER A 80 -20.39 21.02 -22.15
N VAL A 81 -21.58 20.75 -21.61
CA VAL A 81 -22.00 19.37 -21.34
C VAL A 81 -22.37 18.68 -22.66
N TYR A 82 -21.77 17.51 -22.87
CA TYR A 82 -22.09 16.58 -23.94
C TYR A 82 -22.56 15.25 -23.35
N LYS A 83 -23.71 14.77 -23.82
CA LYS A 83 -24.24 13.46 -23.44
C LYS A 83 -23.98 12.50 -24.60
N SER A 84 -23.19 11.46 -24.34
CA SER A 84 -22.96 10.40 -25.31
C SER A 84 -24.21 9.54 -25.46
N LYS A 85 -24.32 8.82 -26.59
CA LYS A 85 -25.41 7.87 -26.88
C LYS A 85 -25.57 6.81 -25.79
N ASN A 86 -24.47 6.47 -25.12
CA ASN A 86 -24.42 5.46 -24.06
C ASN A 86 -24.85 6.00 -22.67
N GLY A 87 -25.36 7.24 -22.59
CA GLY A 87 -25.80 7.84 -21.33
C GLY A 87 -24.70 8.55 -20.53
N ASN A 88 -23.43 8.33 -20.89
CA ASN A 88 -22.26 8.96 -20.27
C ASN A 88 -22.22 10.48 -20.52
N LEU A 89 -21.85 11.24 -19.49
CA LEU A 89 -21.77 12.69 -19.51
C LEU A 89 -20.31 13.16 -19.56
N PHE A 90 -20.03 14.12 -20.42
CA PHE A 90 -18.69 14.67 -20.63
C PHE A 90 -18.73 16.20 -20.64
N LEU A 91 -17.65 16.83 -20.19
CA LEU A 91 -17.38 18.24 -20.43
C LEU A 91 -16.43 18.35 -21.62
N VAL A 92 -16.85 19.09 -22.64
CA VAL A 92 -16.15 19.21 -23.91
C VAL A 92 -15.92 20.67 -24.28
N LYS A 93 -14.83 20.96 -24.99
CA LYS A 93 -14.62 22.23 -25.67
C LYS A 93 -15.07 22.12 -27.13
N ASN A 94 -15.40 23.28 -27.73
CA ASN A 94 -15.71 23.38 -29.17
C ASN A 94 -16.80 22.40 -29.63
N LYS A 95 -17.87 22.27 -28.84
CA LYS A 95 -19.01 21.38 -29.13
C LYS A 95 -19.51 21.64 -30.56
N TRP A 96 -19.62 20.56 -31.36
CA TRP A 96 -20.06 20.58 -32.76
C TRP A 96 -19.09 21.18 -33.79
N LYS A 97 -17.82 21.38 -33.46
CA LYS A 97 -16.76 21.71 -34.43
C LYS A 97 -15.92 20.47 -34.75
N GLU A 98 -15.17 20.50 -35.85
CA GLU A 98 -14.25 19.41 -36.26
C GLU A 98 -13.24 19.06 -35.16
N ASN A 99 -12.84 20.03 -34.34
CA ASN A 99 -11.91 19.86 -33.21
C ASN A 99 -12.65 19.79 -31.86
N MET A 100 -13.58 18.84 -31.73
CA MET A 100 -14.27 18.57 -30.46
C MET A 100 -13.32 17.86 -29.49
N GLU A 101 -13.09 18.48 -28.33
CA GLU A 101 -12.12 18.00 -27.36
C GLU A 101 -12.81 17.56 -26.07
N PHE A 102 -12.51 16.34 -25.61
CA PHE A 102 -13.06 15.77 -24.38
C PHE A 102 -12.15 16.11 -23.21
N CYS A 103 -12.62 16.99 -22.32
CA CYS A 103 -11.80 17.49 -21.21
C CYS A 103 -12.03 16.70 -19.92
N TYR A 104 -13.30 16.44 -19.56
CA TYR A 104 -13.65 15.74 -18.32
C TYR A 104 -14.79 14.74 -18.53
N PHE A 105 -14.75 13.64 -17.80
CA PHE A 105 -15.84 12.68 -17.66
C PHE A 105 -16.61 12.94 -16.36
N LEU A 106 -17.94 12.96 -16.43
CA LEU A 106 -18.83 13.20 -15.30
C LEU A 106 -19.44 11.87 -14.83
N ALA A 107 -19.01 11.40 -13.67
CA ALA A 107 -19.48 10.16 -13.06
C ALA A 107 -20.38 10.43 -11.85
N ASN A 108 -21.42 9.61 -11.62
CA ASN A 108 -22.25 9.71 -10.41
C ASN A 108 -21.52 9.18 -9.17
N SER A 109 -20.77 8.09 -9.36
CA SER A 109 -19.94 7.43 -8.36
C SER A 109 -18.77 6.75 -9.06
N ILE A 110 -17.73 6.43 -8.29
CA ILE A 110 -16.60 5.64 -8.75
C ILE A 110 -16.38 4.51 -7.75
N ASP A 111 -16.31 3.29 -8.26
CA ASP A 111 -15.92 2.10 -7.51
C ASP A 111 -14.44 1.80 -7.78
N ILE A 112 -13.64 1.87 -6.73
CA ILE A 112 -12.24 1.44 -6.73
C ILE A 112 -12.21 0.05 -6.13
N PRO A 113 -11.76 -0.97 -6.88
CA PRO A 113 -11.74 -2.34 -6.38
C PRO A 113 -10.63 -2.54 -5.35
N GLU A 114 -10.86 -3.48 -4.43
CA GLU A 114 -9.88 -3.93 -3.43
C GLU A 114 -8.66 -4.56 -4.10
N ARG A 115 -7.49 -4.21 -3.60
CA ARG A 115 -6.15 -4.71 -3.94
C ARG A 115 -5.42 -4.91 -2.61
N SER A 116 -5.78 -5.96 -1.89
CA SER A 116 -5.31 -6.24 -0.52
C SER A 116 -3.83 -6.63 -0.48
N PHE A 117 -2.93 -5.69 -0.73
CA PHE A 117 -1.49 -5.94 -0.86
C PHE A 117 -0.84 -6.29 0.48
N ILE A 118 -1.33 -5.76 1.61
CA ILE A 118 -0.80 -6.09 2.93
C ILE A 118 -1.30 -7.45 3.37
N ARG A 119 -2.62 -7.66 3.37
CA ARG A 119 -3.23 -8.91 3.86
C ARG A 119 -2.87 -10.10 2.98
N ALA A 120 -3.10 -10.00 1.68
CA ALA A 120 -2.77 -11.10 0.78
C ALA A 120 -1.25 -11.29 0.62
N GLY A 121 -0.46 -10.22 0.73
CA GLY A 121 0.99 -10.30 0.78
C GLY A 121 1.48 -11.07 2.00
N PHE A 122 0.92 -10.80 3.17
CA PHE A 122 1.21 -11.56 4.39
C PHE A 122 0.76 -13.02 4.26
N ASP A 123 -0.49 -13.26 3.85
CA ASP A 123 -1.04 -14.62 3.72
C ASP A 123 -0.24 -15.48 2.74
N LYS A 124 0.22 -14.90 1.61
CA LYS A 124 1.05 -15.60 0.62
C LYS A 124 2.42 -15.97 1.18
N ASN A 125 3.03 -15.09 1.96
CA ASN A 125 4.40 -15.25 2.46
C ASN A 125 4.46 -15.83 3.89
N LYS A 126 3.32 -16.25 4.45
CA LYS A 126 3.19 -16.64 5.85
C LYS A 126 4.21 -17.70 6.27
N ASN A 127 4.33 -18.79 5.51
CA ASN A 127 5.25 -19.88 5.84
C ASN A 127 6.72 -19.40 5.84
N GLU A 128 7.12 -18.61 4.85
CA GLU A 128 8.49 -18.08 4.77
C GLU A 128 8.81 -17.10 5.91
N ILE A 129 7.81 -16.31 6.33
CA ILE A 129 7.91 -15.43 7.49
C ILE A 129 8.02 -16.25 8.78
N GLU A 130 7.21 -17.30 8.94
CA GLU A 130 7.27 -18.20 10.10
C GLU A 130 8.65 -18.86 10.21
N ASP A 131 9.18 -19.43 9.12
CA ASP A 131 10.50 -20.05 9.09
C ASP A 131 11.62 -19.07 9.49
N MET A 132 11.57 -17.84 8.96
CA MET A 132 12.55 -16.80 9.28
C MET A 132 12.46 -16.35 10.75
N VAL A 133 11.24 -16.22 11.29
CA VAL A 133 11.03 -15.88 12.71
C VAL A 133 11.55 -17.00 13.62
N GLU A 134 11.28 -18.27 13.31
CA GLU A 134 11.79 -19.40 14.09
C GLU A 134 13.32 -19.41 14.14
N GLN A 135 13.96 -19.19 12.99
CA GLN A 135 15.41 -19.05 12.92
C GLN A 135 15.92 -17.88 13.77
N ALA A 136 15.30 -16.71 13.66
CA ALA A 136 15.70 -15.52 14.40
C ALA A 136 15.52 -15.71 15.93
N ILE A 137 14.49 -16.42 16.36
CA ILE A 137 14.30 -16.77 17.79
C ILE A 137 15.44 -17.68 18.26
N ALA A 138 15.82 -18.70 17.49
CA ALA A 138 16.91 -19.60 17.84
C ALA A 138 18.25 -18.84 17.97
N GLU A 139 18.56 -17.97 17.00
CA GLU A 139 19.75 -17.10 17.03
C GLU A 139 19.76 -16.19 18.27
N THR A 140 18.60 -15.66 18.67
CA THR A 140 18.45 -14.80 19.86
C THR A 140 18.67 -15.58 21.16
N ILE A 141 18.09 -16.79 21.27
CA ILE A 141 18.24 -17.67 22.43
C ILE A 141 19.69 -18.12 22.61
N GLU A 142 20.39 -18.39 21.50
CA GLU A 142 21.81 -18.71 21.49
C GLU A 142 22.71 -17.51 21.81
N GLY A 143 22.13 -16.29 21.86
CA GLY A 143 22.85 -15.04 22.13
C GLY A 143 23.70 -14.57 20.96
N GLN A 144 23.40 -15.02 19.74
CA GLN A 144 24.09 -14.59 18.51
C GLN A 144 23.64 -13.19 18.07
N ILE A 145 22.36 -12.87 18.29
CA ILE A 145 21.76 -11.57 18.05
C ILE A 145 21.02 -11.08 19.29
N ASP A 146 20.92 -9.76 19.45
CA ASP A 146 20.11 -9.16 20.51
C ASP A 146 18.65 -8.97 20.06
N MET A 147 17.79 -8.60 21.01
CA MET A 147 16.36 -8.40 20.77
C MET A 147 16.06 -7.25 19.81
N GLU A 148 16.91 -6.23 19.75
CA GLU A 148 16.74 -5.11 18.82
C GLU A 148 16.97 -5.59 17.38
N THR A 149 18.09 -6.29 17.17
CA THR A 149 18.45 -6.94 15.90
C THR A 149 17.39 -7.97 15.48
N PHE A 150 16.82 -8.72 16.42
CA PHE A 150 15.73 -9.65 16.14
C PHE A 150 14.53 -8.92 15.51
N TYR A 151 14.03 -7.86 16.15
CA TYR A 151 12.89 -7.11 15.61
C TYR A 151 13.23 -6.40 14.30
N GLU A 152 14.45 -5.90 14.16
CA GLU A 152 14.89 -5.27 12.91
C GLU A 152 14.91 -6.28 11.76
N LYS A 153 15.52 -7.45 11.96
CA LYS A 153 15.60 -8.52 10.97
C LYS A 153 14.22 -9.00 10.54
N VAL A 154 13.34 -9.26 11.51
CA VAL A 154 11.96 -9.71 11.24
C VAL A 154 11.17 -8.61 10.52
N GLY A 155 11.30 -7.36 10.96
CA GLY A 155 10.59 -6.22 10.39
C GLY A 155 10.97 -5.95 8.94
N ILE A 156 12.28 -5.89 8.66
CA ILE A 156 12.80 -5.68 7.30
C ILE A 156 12.36 -6.82 6.38
N TYR A 157 12.42 -8.07 6.85
CA TYR A 157 12.02 -9.23 6.04
C TYR A 157 10.53 -9.18 5.67
N CYS A 158 9.66 -8.94 6.65
CA CYS A 158 8.22 -8.82 6.41
C CYS A 158 7.89 -7.66 5.46
N VAL A 159 8.51 -6.49 5.66
CA VAL A 159 8.35 -5.34 4.75
C VAL A 159 8.76 -5.73 3.34
N GLY A 160 9.93 -6.35 3.16
CA GLY A 160 10.41 -6.81 1.85
C GLY A 160 9.43 -7.75 1.16
N LYS A 161 8.87 -8.73 1.89
CA LYS A 161 7.87 -9.66 1.34
C LYS A 161 6.59 -8.98 0.87
N ILE A 162 6.12 -7.97 1.60
CA ILE A 162 4.93 -7.20 1.21
C ILE A 162 5.25 -6.29 0.02
N GLN A 163 6.44 -5.69 -0.01
CA GLN A 163 6.91 -4.87 -1.14
C GLN A 163 7.06 -5.69 -2.42
N GLU A 164 7.62 -6.90 -2.34
CA GLU A 164 7.68 -7.87 -3.44
C GLU A 164 6.27 -8.21 -3.96
N TYR A 165 5.35 -8.55 -3.04
CA TYR A 165 3.97 -8.86 -3.41
C TYR A 165 3.27 -7.68 -4.10
N LEU A 166 3.50 -6.44 -3.63
CA LEU A 166 2.95 -5.23 -4.22
C LEU A 166 3.44 -5.02 -5.66
N ILE A 167 4.72 -5.33 -5.96
CA ILE A 167 5.31 -5.22 -7.29
C ILE A 167 4.77 -6.30 -8.25
N ASP A 168 4.47 -7.49 -7.72
CA ASP A 168 3.92 -8.60 -8.51
C ASP A 168 2.40 -8.50 -8.74
N LEU A 169 1.71 -7.64 -7.98
CA LEU A 169 0.26 -7.53 -8.04
C LEU A 169 -0.21 -6.93 -9.38
N ASP A 170 -1.04 -7.68 -10.11
CA ASP A 170 -1.60 -7.28 -11.41
C ASP A 170 -3.14 -7.21 -11.42
N SER A 171 -3.78 -7.76 -10.38
CA SER A 171 -5.23 -7.90 -10.28
C SER A 171 -5.77 -7.33 -8.96
N PRO A 172 -6.94 -6.66 -8.99
CA PRO A 172 -7.70 -6.23 -10.16
C PRO A 172 -6.99 -5.13 -10.99
N PRO A 173 -7.11 -5.18 -12.34
CA PRO A 173 -6.36 -4.29 -13.22
C PRO A 173 -6.79 -2.82 -13.09
N LEU A 174 -5.96 -1.93 -13.61
CA LEU A 174 -6.29 -0.51 -13.71
C LEU A 174 -7.37 -0.26 -14.75
N SER A 175 -8.17 0.79 -14.51
CA SER A 175 -9.12 1.26 -15.53
C SER A 175 -8.37 1.79 -16.76
N PRO A 176 -8.94 1.70 -17.98
CA PRO A 176 -8.32 2.24 -19.19
C PRO A 176 -7.97 3.73 -19.07
N LEU A 177 -8.80 4.49 -18.37
CA LEU A 177 -8.56 5.91 -18.12
C LEU A 177 -7.35 6.14 -17.22
N THR A 178 -7.16 5.31 -16.20
CA THR A 178 -5.98 5.39 -15.32
C THR A 178 -4.71 5.03 -16.08
N LEU A 179 -4.74 3.98 -16.91
CA LEU A 179 -3.60 3.57 -17.75
C LEU A 179 -3.13 4.69 -18.69
N ALA A 180 -4.08 5.39 -19.32
CA ALA A 180 -3.78 6.51 -20.22
C ALA A 180 -3.10 7.70 -19.53
N ASN A 181 -3.27 7.85 -18.21
CA ASN A 181 -2.76 8.99 -17.44
C ASN A 181 -1.47 8.69 -16.66
N ARG A 182 -0.90 7.48 -16.77
CA ARG A 182 0.32 7.08 -16.05
C ARG A 182 1.53 7.96 -16.38
N GLN A 183 2.45 8.04 -15.43
CA GLN A 183 3.70 8.78 -15.60
C GLN A 183 4.80 7.88 -16.16
N ASN A 184 4.96 6.68 -15.63
CA ASN A 184 6.13 5.83 -15.88
C ASN A 184 5.84 4.57 -16.71
N GLY A 185 4.67 4.50 -17.36
CA GLY A 185 4.23 3.31 -18.11
C GLY A 185 3.92 2.13 -17.20
N GLY A 186 3.66 0.96 -17.79
CA GLY A 186 3.32 -0.28 -17.05
C GLY A 186 1.83 -0.45 -16.71
N SER A 187 1.50 -1.61 -16.16
CA SER A 187 0.12 -2.01 -15.83
C SER A 187 -0.10 -2.34 -14.34
N ASN A 188 0.97 -2.42 -13.54
CA ASN A 188 0.85 -2.71 -12.10
C ASN A 188 -0.04 -1.65 -11.44
N PRO A 189 -1.11 -2.03 -10.73
CA PRO A 189 -2.06 -1.07 -10.20
C PRO A 189 -1.58 -0.18 -9.06
N LEU A 190 -0.52 -0.57 -8.36
CA LEU A 190 -0.01 0.08 -7.14
C LEU A 190 1.35 0.75 -7.36
N VAL A 191 2.05 0.42 -8.45
CA VAL A 191 3.35 0.98 -8.79
C VAL A 191 3.22 1.87 -10.01
N ASP A 192 3.25 3.20 -9.83
CA ASP A 192 3.55 4.19 -10.89
C ASP A 192 4.79 5.01 -10.50
N THR A 193 4.77 5.64 -9.33
CA THR A 193 5.88 6.46 -8.79
C THR A 193 6.72 5.77 -7.72
N HIS A 194 6.45 4.49 -7.41
CA HIS A 194 7.03 3.73 -6.27
C HIS A 194 6.74 4.30 -4.87
N GLN A 195 6.08 5.46 -4.77
CA GLN A 195 5.78 6.10 -3.48
C GLN A 195 5.05 5.19 -2.51
N MET A 196 4.07 4.40 -2.94
CA MET A 196 3.33 3.54 -2.00
C MET A 196 4.17 2.38 -1.47
N ASN A 197 5.13 1.90 -2.26
CA ASN A 197 6.06 0.84 -1.88
C ASN A 197 7.04 1.33 -0.80
N GLU A 198 7.60 2.53 -0.98
CA GLU A 198 8.56 3.14 -0.05
C GLU A 198 7.95 3.48 1.33
N GLN A 199 6.63 3.60 1.42
CA GLN A 199 5.93 3.98 2.65
C GLN A 199 5.52 2.77 3.51
N ILE A 200 5.72 1.55 3.01
CA ILE A 200 5.53 0.33 3.80
C ILE A 200 6.73 0.20 4.75
N SER A 201 6.43 0.12 6.04
CA SER A 201 7.44 0.03 7.08
C SER A 201 6.89 -0.74 8.29
N TYR A 202 7.69 -0.87 9.34
CA TYR A 202 7.32 -1.56 10.57
C TYR A 202 7.58 -0.68 11.80
N LYS A 203 6.85 -0.95 12.87
CA LYS A 203 7.03 -0.30 14.18
C LYS A 203 6.92 -1.34 15.28
N VAL A 204 7.91 -1.35 16.17
CA VAL A 204 7.88 -2.13 17.40
C VAL A 204 7.20 -1.30 18.49
N VAL A 205 6.23 -1.88 19.19
CA VAL A 205 5.36 -1.25 20.20
C VAL A 205 5.39 -2.04 21.50
#